data_AF-A0A066XW60-F1
#
_entry.id   AF-A0A066XW60-F1
#
_cell.length_a   1.000
_cell.length_b   1.000
_cell.length_c   1.000
_cell.angle_alpha   90.00
_cell.angle_beta   90.00
_cell.angle_gamma   90.00
#
_symmetry.space_group_name_H-M   'P 1'
#
loop_
_entity.id
_entity.type
_entity.pdbx_description
1 polymer ?
#
loop_
_entity_poly.entity_id
_entity_poly.type
_entity_poly.pdbx_seq_one_letter_code
_entity_poly.pdbx_strand_id
1 'polypeptide(L)'
;MNGHGDINNVHAARPTVEIRPDEAYLGRSHALAAEDDDAETRARYRPFLLPPTAAEDDWVAGLELSTALALVDREILSRGLPRLRILVLYGSLRARSYSRLLALEGARVLHRLGCDVRVFDPTGLPLKDDVSHEHPKVQELRALSRWSDGHFWVSAEQHGAVTGLFKTQIDWIPLSQGSVRPTQGRTLCVAQVSGGSQSFNAVNTLRLLGRWMRMFVVPNQSSVPMAYTQFTPEDEGAGAGAGSRMLPSSNRDRLVDCMEELVKYTVVMRPHFDLFGDRFSERKEKREKAEKAEKAEKTVKIAEI
;
A
#
# COMPACT_ATOMS: atom_id res chain seq x y z
N MET A 1 39.10 -19.80 18.23
CA MET A 1 38.85 -20.56 16.98
C MET A 1 38.09 -19.63 16.05
N ASN A 2 38.72 -19.26 14.95
CA ASN A 2 38.30 -18.16 14.09
C ASN A 2 37.13 -18.62 13.21
N GLY A 3 35.95 -18.00 13.38
CA GLY A 3 34.72 -18.25 12.63
C GLY A 3 34.76 -17.82 11.16
N HIS A 4 35.89 -18.05 10.48
CA HIS A 4 36.00 -17.89 9.03
C HIS A 4 35.31 -19.08 8.35
N GLY A 5 33.99 -18.97 8.13
CA GLY A 5 33.22 -19.96 7.39
C GLY A 5 31.76 -20.13 7.82
N ASP A 6 31.30 -19.46 8.88
CA ASP A 6 29.90 -19.52 9.26
C ASP A 6 29.05 -18.60 8.36
N ILE A 7 28.31 -19.21 7.43
CA ILE A 7 27.34 -18.51 6.55
C ILE A 7 26.25 -17.77 7.36
N ASN A 8 25.99 -18.20 8.59
CA ASN A 8 24.96 -17.60 9.45
C ASN A 8 25.51 -16.42 10.26
N ASN A 9 26.84 -16.21 10.25
CA ASN A 9 27.55 -15.12 10.92
C ASN A 9 27.01 -14.83 12.33
N VAL A 10 26.87 -15.87 13.17
CA VAL A 10 26.26 -15.75 14.50
C VAL A 10 27.00 -14.77 15.41
N HIS A 11 28.27 -14.48 15.11
CA HIS A 11 29.08 -13.48 15.81
C HIS A 11 28.62 -12.03 15.57
N ALA A 12 27.90 -11.75 14.48
CA ALA A 12 27.32 -10.43 14.19
C ALA A 12 25.85 -10.31 14.66
N ALA A 13 25.31 -11.33 15.33
CA ALA A 13 23.94 -11.32 15.81
C ALA A 13 23.75 -10.24 16.89
N ARG A 14 22.75 -9.38 16.69
CA ARG A 14 22.32 -8.42 17.72
C ARG A 14 21.46 -9.16 18.76
N PRO A 15 21.46 -8.72 20.03
CA PRO A 15 20.50 -9.21 21.01
C PRO A 15 19.06 -9.08 20.47
N THR A 16 18.34 -10.20 20.42
CA THR A 16 16.95 -10.25 20.00
C THR A 16 16.05 -10.16 21.22
N VAL A 17 15.05 -9.28 21.16
CA VAL A 17 13.97 -9.24 22.14
C VAL A 17 12.83 -10.08 21.58
N GLU A 18 12.43 -11.12 22.31
CA GLU A 18 11.23 -11.88 21.99
C GLU A 18 10.00 -11.04 22.34
N ILE A 19 9.18 -10.72 21.35
CA ILE A 19 7.89 -10.05 21.54
C ILE A 19 6.84 -11.14 21.64
N ARG A 20 6.26 -11.32 22.83
CA ARG A 20 5.16 -12.28 23.04
C ARG A 20 3.84 -11.67 22.56
N PRO A 21 2.89 -12.50 22.11
CA PRO A 21 1.54 -12.03 21.82
C PRO A 21 0.92 -11.31 23.01
N ASP A 22 0.23 -10.21 22.73
CA ASP A 22 -0.48 -9.44 23.75
C ASP A 22 -1.87 -10.04 23.95
N GLU A 23 -2.08 -10.69 25.09
CA GLU A 23 -3.34 -11.35 25.45
C GLU A 23 -4.55 -10.40 25.40
N ALA A 24 -4.34 -9.10 25.67
CA ALA A 24 -5.42 -8.13 25.60
C ALA A 24 -5.94 -7.92 24.17
N TYR A 25 -5.13 -8.21 23.14
CA TYR A 25 -5.46 -8.02 21.73
C TYR A 25 -5.68 -9.32 20.95
N LEU A 26 -5.58 -10.49 21.59
CA LEU A 26 -5.90 -11.76 20.96
C LEU A 26 -7.36 -11.77 20.46
N GLY A 27 -7.56 -12.19 19.21
CA GLY A 27 -8.87 -12.24 18.56
C GLY A 27 -9.54 -10.88 18.31
N ARG A 28 -8.90 -9.75 18.67
CA ARG A 28 -9.48 -8.43 18.43
C ARG A 28 -9.45 -8.04 16.95
N SER A 29 -10.29 -7.07 16.62
CA SER A 29 -10.35 -6.39 15.33
C SER A 29 -10.49 -4.90 15.57
N HIS A 30 -9.77 -4.09 14.79
CA HIS A 30 -9.93 -2.64 14.74
C HIS A 30 -10.64 -2.19 13.45
N ALA A 31 -11.25 -3.11 12.70
CA ALA A 31 -12.01 -2.80 11.50
C ALA A 31 -13.09 -1.74 11.75
N LEU A 32 -13.40 -0.94 10.71
CA LEU A 32 -14.48 0.04 10.80
C LEU A 32 -15.83 -0.69 10.74
N ALA A 33 -16.65 -0.47 11.77
CA ALA A 33 -18.03 -0.89 11.78
C ALA A 33 -18.82 -0.16 10.69
N ALA A 34 -19.95 -0.73 10.27
CA ALA A 34 -20.77 -0.13 9.22
C ALA A 34 -21.37 1.21 9.65
N GLU A 35 -21.65 1.40 10.95
CA GLU A 35 -22.12 2.68 11.50
C GLU A 35 -21.07 3.80 11.47
N ASP A 36 -19.78 3.46 11.52
CA ASP A 36 -18.65 4.41 11.58
C ASP A 36 -18.00 4.65 10.21
N ASP A 37 -18.53 4.05 9.15
CA ASP A 37 -17.96 4.06 7.80
C ASP A 37 -18.95 4.72 6.82
N ASP A 38 -18.49 5.77 6.14
CA ASP A 38 -19.30 6.48 5.15
C ASP A 38 -19.85 5.51 4.10
N ALA A 39 -21.17 5.50 3.92
CA ALA A 39 -21.86 4.50 3.11
C ALA A 39 -21.41 4.52 1.63
N GLU A 40 -21.15 5.69 1.07
CA GLU A 40 -20.67 5.82 -0.31
C GLU A 40 -19.24 5.28 -0.43
N THR A 41 -18.34 5.68 0.47
CA THR A 41 -16.96 5.18 0.54
C THR A 41 -16.92 3.66 0.72
N ARG A 42 -17.74 3.12 1.63
CA ARG A 42 -17.85 1.69 1.92
C ARG A 42 -18.28 0.90 0.69
N ALA A 43 -19.36 1.33 0.04
CA ALA A 43 -19.88 0.67 -1.16
C ALA A 43 -18.89 0.74 -2.34
N ARG A 44 -18.23 1.89 -2.52
CA ARG A 44 -17.37 2.16 -3.68
C ARG A 44 -15.97 1.55 -3.56
N TYR A 45 -15.36 1.61 -2.38
CA TYR A 45 -13.93 1.33 -2.21
C TYR A 45 -13.62 0.11 -1.37
N ARG A 46 -14.62 -0.55 -0.78
CA ARG A 46 -14.41 -1.74 0.07
C ARG A 46 -15.08 -3.00 -0.48
N PRO A 47 -14.82 -3.40 -1.74
CA PRO A 47 -15.38 -4.63 -2.31
C PRO A 47 -14.83 -5.91 -1.65
N PHE A 48 -13.87 -5.78 -0.72
CA PHE A 48 -13.31 -6.88 0.04
C PHE A 48 -14.14 -7.25 1.28
N LEU A 49 -15.08 -6.39 1.71
CA LEU A 49 -15.90 -6.66 2.88
C LEU A 49 -16.77 -7.89 2.65
N LEU A 50 -16.77 -8.78 3.63
CA LEU A 50 -17.64 -9.94 3.66
C LEU A 50 -18.96 -9.57 4.34
N PRO A 51 -20.07 -10.24 3.99
CA PRO A 51 -21.29 -10.22 4.79
C PRO A 51 -20.98 -10.59 6.24
N PRO A 52 -21.71 -10.03 7.22
CA PRO A 52 -21.47 -10.32 8.64
C PRO A 52 -21.40 -11.83 8.94
N THR A 53 -22.28 -12.62 8.34
CA THR A 53 -22.37 -14.07 8.52
C THR A 53 -21.15 -14.85 8.01
N ALA A 54 -20.36 -14.28 7.09
CA ALA A 54 -19.14 -14.90 6.56
C ALA A 54 -17.86 -14.27 7.12
N ALA A 55 -17.96 -13.13 7.81
CA ALA A 55 -16.81 -12.40 8.34
C ALA A 55 -16.27 -13.03 9.63
N GLU A 56 -17.14 -13.59 10.47
CA GLU A 56 -16.76 -14.21 11.76
C GLU A 56 -15.96 -15.51 11.56
N ASP A 57 -16.37 -16.33 10.59
CA ASP A 57 -15.71 -17.59 10.24
C ASP A 57 -14.53 -17.42 9.27
N ASP A 58 -14.16 -16.17 8.94
CA ASP A 58 -13.10 -15.90 7.98
C ASP A 58 -11.70 -16.19 8.55
N TRP A 59 -10.79 -16.72 7.71
CA TRP A 59 -9.42 -16.98 8.13
C TRP A 59 -8.67 -15.71 8.57
N VAL A 60 -9.06 -14.53 8.03
CA VAL A 60 -8.48 -13.25 8.47
C VAL A 60 -8.90 -12.93 9.90
N ALA A 61 -10.11 -13.29 10.34
CA ALA A 61 -10.55 -13.11 11.73
C ALA A 61 -9.74 -13.97 12.70
N GLY A 62 -9.32 -15.16 12.27
CA GLY A 62 -8.51 -16.09 13.06
C GLY A 62 -7.01 -15.77 13.17
N LEU A 63 -6.47 -14.76 12.47
CA LEU A 63 -5.04 -14.46 12.55
C LEU A 63 -4.64 -13.94 13.93
N GLU A 64 -3.46 -14.33 14.39
CA GLU A 64 -2.78 -13.71 15.53
C GLU A 64 -2.10 -12.43 15.03
N LEU A 65 -2.62 -11.26 15.41
CA LEU A 65 -2.13 -9.94 14.99
C LEU A 65 -1.94 -8.99 16.19
N SER A 66 -1.86 -9.54 17.41
CA SER A 66 -1.97 -8.79 18.68
C SER A 66 -0.96 -7.66 18.78
N THR A 67 0.28 -7.89 18.37
CA THR A 67 1.35 -6.89 18.42
C THR A 67 1.06 -5.70 17.51
N ALA A 68 0.59 -5.95 16.28
CA ALA A 68 0.27 -4.90 15.34
C ALA A 68 -1.01 -4.14 15.76
N LEU A 69 -2.01 -4.84 16.28
CA LEU A 69 -3.23 -4.24 16.83
C LEU A 69 -2.92 -3.31 18.01
N ALA A 70 -2.12 -3.78 18.98
CA ALA A 70 -1.68 -2.99 20.12
C ALA A 70 -0.91 -1.74 19.72
N LEU A 71 -0.05 -1.84 18.70
CA LEU A 71 0.66 -0.69 18.15
C LEU A 71 -0.31 0.34 17.54
N VAL A 72 -1.27 -0.10 16.73
CA VAL A 72 -2.25 0.79 16.11
C VAL A 72 -3.14 1.44 17.16
N ASP A 73 -3.61 0.69 18.16
CA ASP A 73 -4.42 1.27 19.24
C ASP A 73 -3.65 2.35 20.01
N ARG A 74 -2.43 2.02 20.46
CA ARG A 74 -1.60 2.94 21.25
C ARG A 74 -1.19 4.19 20.47
N GLU A 75 -0.78 4.04 19.21
CA GLU A 75 -0.21 5.14 18.45
C GLU A 75 -1.25 5.96 17.68
N ILE A 76 -2.44 5.40 17.43
CA ILE A 76 -3.44 6.00 16.53
C ILE A 76 -4.79 6.14 17.24
N LEU A 77 -5.43 5.04 17.62
CA LEU A 77 -6.85 5.04 18.02
C LEU A 77 -7.07 5.69 19.39
N SER A 78 -6.32 5.26 20.41
CA SER A 78 -6.39 5.81 21.78
C SER A 78 -6.02 7.30 21.84
N ARG A 79 -5.27 7.79 20.86
CA ARG A 79 -4.86 9.20 20.71
C ARG A 79 -5.86 10.04 19.91
N GLY A 80 -6.94 9.44 19.41
CA GLY A 80 -7.93 10.12 18.57
C GLY A 80 -7.37 10.62 17.23
N LEU A 81 -6.27 10.02 16.74
CA LEU A 81 -5.69 10.39 15.46
C LEU A 81 -6.48 9.73 14.31
N PRO A 82 -6.49 10.33 13.11
CA PRO A 82 -7.07 9.68 11.93
C PRO A 82 -6.42 8.32 11.69
N ARG A 83 -7.24 7.34 11.29
CA ARG A 83 -6.77 6.00 10.88
C ARG A 83 -5.75 6.09 9.75
N LEU A 84 -4.87 5.10 9.67
CA LEU A 84 -3.93 4.97 8.55
C LEU A 84 -4.71 4.76 7.26
N ARG A 85 -4.41 5.57 6.25
CA ARG A 85 -5.12 5.55 4.96
C ARG A 85 -4.33 4.75 3.94
N ILE A 86 -4.83 3.60 3.52
CA ILE A 86 -4.15 2.70 2.58
C ILE A 86 -4.89 2.64 1.25
N LEU A 87 -4.22 3.04 0.16
CA LEU A 87 -4.72 2.85 -1.20
C LEU A 87 -4.23 1.53 -1.77
N VAL A 88 -5.14 0.70 -2.25
CA VAL A 88 -4.85 -0.58 -2.89
C VAL A 88 -5.06 -0.48 -4.39
N LEU A 89 -4.04 -0.83 -5.18
CA LEU A 89 -4.09 -0.88 -6.64
C LEU A 89 -3.84 -2.31 -7.13
N TYR A 90 -4.54 -2.73 -8.19
CA TYR A 90 -4.35 -4.04 -8.81
C TYR A 90 -4.19 -3.99 -10.34
N GLY A 91 -3.57 -5.02 -10.90
CA GLY A 91 -3.05 -5.00 -12.28
C GLY A 91 -3.83 -5.79 -13.33
N SER A 92 -5.09 -6.19 -13.10
CA SER A 92 -5.88 -6.93 -14.10
C SER A 92 -7.39 -6.72 -13.97
N LEU A 93 -8.05 -6.52 -15.11
CA LEU A 93 -9.52 -6.40 -15.28
C LEU A 93 -10.20 -7.73 -15.67
N ARG A 94 -9.48 -8.85 -15.70
CA ARG A 94 -10.10 -10.17 -15.98
C ARG A 94 -11.22 -10.44 -14.98
N ALA A 95 -12.28 -11.13 -15.44
CA ALA A 95 -13.40 -11.54 -14.60
C ALA A 95 -12.90 -12.25 -13.33
N ARG A 96 -12.04 -13.27 -13.50
CA ARG A 96 -11.25 -13.87 -12.42
C ARG A 96 -9.81 -13.35 -12.45
N SER A 97 -9.55 -12.31 -11.67
CA SER A 97 -8.25 -11.64 -11.60
C SER A 97 -7.52 -11.99 -10.30
N TYR A 98 -6.49 -12.84 -10.35
CA TYR A 98 -5.74 -13.24 -9.14
C TYR A 98 -4.99 -12.07 -8.48
N SER A 99 -4.56 -11.05 -9.23
CA SER A 99 -3.98 -9.84 -8.63
C SER A 99 -5.03 -9.02 -7.89
N ARG A 100 -6.27 -8.98 -8.39
CA ARG A 100 -7.40 -8.41 -7.65
C ARG A 100 -7.71 -9.24 -6.41
N LEU A 101 -7.81 -10.56 -6.50
CA LEU A 101 -8.08 -11.42 -5.35
C LEU A 101 -7.02 -11.27 -4.25
N LEU A 102 -5.73 -11.29 -4.60
CA LEU A 102 -4.64 -11.05 -3.65
C LEU A 102 -4.69 -9.65 -3.03
N ALA A 103 -5.05 -8.63 -3.83
CA ALA A 103 -5.26 -7.27 -3.34
C ALA A 103 -6.40 -7.19 -2.31
N LEU A 104 -7.51 -7.90 -2.54
CA LEU A 104 -8.64 -7.95 -1.60
C LEU A 104 -8.28 -8.68 -0.31
N GLU A 105 -7.49 -9.76 -0.36
CA GLU A 105 -7.04 -10.44 0.87
C GLU A 105 -6.12 -9.55 1.71
N GLY A 106 -5.16 -8.86 1.07
CA GLY A 106 -4.35 -7.86 1.78
C GLY A 106 -5.20 -6.74 2.36
N ALA A 107 -6.21 -6.27 1.62
CA ALA A 107 -7.14 -5.25 2.09
C ALA A 107 -7.94 -5.70 3.34
N ARG A 108 -8.35 -6.97 3.42
CA ARG A 108 -9.02 -7.52 4.62
C ARG A 108 -8.12 -7.50 5.84
N VAL A 109 -6.86 -7.93 5.70
CA VAL A 109 -5.87 -7.91 6.79
C VAL A 109 -5.62 -6.47 7.27
N LEU A 110 -5.36 -5.54 6.33
CA LEU A 110 -5.17 -4.12 6.66
C LEU A 110 -6.40 -3.50 7.34
N HIS A 111 -7.59 -3.85 6.87
CA HIS A 111 -8.83 -3.38 7.47
C HIS A 111 -9.01 -3.89 8.89
N ARG A 112 -8.74 -5.18 9.14
CA ARG A 112 -8.75 -5.77 10.48
C ARG A 112 -7.75 -5.09 11.42
N LEU A 113 -6.57 -4.73 10.92
CA LEU A 113 -5.55 -3.97 11.67
C LEU A 113 -5.99 -2.52 11.97
N GLY A 114 -7.11 -2.05 11.43
CA GLY A 114 -7.69 -0.74 11.73
C GLY A 114 -7.39 0.35 10.71
N CYS A 115 -6.86 0.01 9.54
CA CYS A 115 -6.67 0.96 8.45
C CYS A 115 -8.00 1.36 7.78
N ASP A 116 -8.09 2.61 7.33
CA ASP A 116 -9.04 3.02 6.30
C ASP A 116 -8.46 2.59 4.95
N VAL A 117 -9.07 1.60 4.31
CA VAL A 117 -8.54 0.94 3.11
C VAL A 117 -9.47 1.23 1.95
N ARG A 118 -8.91 1.75 0.85
CA ARG A 118 -9.66 2.01 -0.39
C ARG A 118 -9.03 1.27 -1.55
N VAL A 119 -9.79 0.39 -2.18
CA VAL A 119 -9.39 -0.34 -3.39
C VAL A 119 -9.86 0.45 -4.60
N PHE A 120 -8.94 0.88 -5.45
CA PHE A 120 -9.30 1.55 -6.70
C PHE A 120 -9.66 0.53 -7.78
N ASP A 121 -10.86 0.65 -8.35
CA ASP A 121 -11.24 -0.08 -9.56
C ASP A 121 -10.71 0.68 -10.81
N PRO A 122 -9.78 0.13 -11.60
CA PRO A 122 -9.24 0.80 -12.77
C PRO A 122 -10.12 0.64 -14.03
N THR A 123 -11.32 0.06 -13.92
CA THR A 123 -12.27 -0.02 -15.05
C THR A 123 -12.58 1.38 -15.59
N GLY A 124 -12.45 1.55 -16.91
CA GLY A 124 -12.64 2.84 -17.57
C GLY A 124 -11.51 3.85 -17.36
N LEU A 125 -10.38 3.47 -16.76
CA LEU A 125 -9.20 4.33 -16.72
C LEU A 125 -8.57 4.41 -18.13
N PRO A 126 -8.48 5.61 -18.74
CA PRO A 126 -7.93 5.80 -20.08
C PRO A 126 -6.42 5.56 -20.10
N LEU A 127 -5.86 5.36 -21.29
CA LEU A 127 -4.41 5.41 -21.46
C LEU A 127 -3.91 6.82 -21.19
N LYS A 128 -2.69 6.92 -20.64
CA LYS A 128 -2.07 8.22 -20.42
C LYS A 128 -1.87 8.93 -21.75
N ASP A 129 -2.13 10.24 -21.75
CA ASP A 129 -2.04 11.16 -22.90
C ASP A 129 -3.14 10.97 -23.98
N ASP A 130 -4.09 10.05 -23.79
CA ASP A 130 -5.22 9.82 -24.71
C ASP A 130 -6.39 10.79 -24.45
N VAL A 131 -6.56 11.24 -23.20
CA VAL A 131 -7.66 12.13 -22.80
C VAL A 131 -7.21 13.21 -21.81
N SER A 132 -8.08 14.19 -21.60
CA SER A 132 -7.90 15.25 -20.61
C SER A 132 -7.61 14.70 -19.22
N HIS A 133 -6.76 15.43 -18.47
CA HIS A 133 -6.49 15.17 -17.07
C HIS A 133 -7.74 15.27 -16.19
N GLU A 134 -8.82 15.91 -16.68
CA GLU A 134 -10.11 16.03 -16.00
C GLU A 134 -11.00 14.79 -16.11
N HIS A 135 -10.53 13.71 -16.75
CA HIS A 135 -11.27 12.46 -16.82
C HIS A 135 -11.64 11.95 -15.39
N PRO A 136 -12.91 11.57 -15.12
CA PRO A 136 -13.36 11.24 -13.75
C PRO A 136 -12.51 10.17 -13.05
N LYS A 137 -12.13 9.10 -13.77
CA LYS A 137 -11.26 8.04 -13.22
C LYS A 137 -9.84 8.51 -12.90
N VAL A 138 -9.32 9.47 -13.65
CA VAL A 138 -8.00 10.05 -13.41
C VAL A 138 -8.03 10.93 -12.16
N GLN A 139 -9.07 11.76 -12.04
CA GLN A 139 -9.28 12.60 -10.85
C GLN A 139 -9.50 11.75 -9.60
N GLU A 140 -10.30 10.69 -9.69
CA GLU A 140 -10.50 9.71 -8.62
C GLU A 140 -9.18 9.08 -8.17
N LEU A 141 -8.38 8.53 -9.10
CA LEU A 141 -7.08 7.91 -8.77
C LEU A 141 -6.13 8.90 -8.10
N ARG A 142 -6.06 10.13 -8.60
CA ARG A 142 -5.21 11.19 -8.04
C ARG A 142 -5.69 11.64 -6.66
N ALA A 143 -7.00 11.74 -6.45
CA ALA A 143 -7.58 12.07 -5.16
C ALA A 143 -7.29 10.98 -4.11
N LEU A 144 -7.44 9.69 -4.49
CA LEU A 144 -7.09 8.56 -3.63
C LEU A 144 -5.60 8.53 -3.29
N SER A 145 -4.73 8.76 -4.27
CA SER A 145 -3.28 8.84 -4.05
C SER A 145 -2.91 9.99 -3.10
N ARG A 146 -3.56 11.15 -3.26
CA ARG A 146 -3.38 12.29 -2.35
C ARG A 146 -3.86 11.99 -0.93
N TRP A 147 -4.99 11.28 -0.81
CA TRP A 147 -5.62 10.91 0.47
C TRP A 147 -4.78 9.92 1.29
N SER A 148 -4.02 9.03 0.65
CA SER A 148 -3.34 7.92 1.31
C SER A 148 -2.14 8.35 2.18
N ASP A 149 -1.85 7.55 3.20
CA ASP A 149 -0.59 7.53 3.96
C ASP A 149 0.37 6.47 3.41
N GLY A 150 -0.17 5.40 2.82
CA GLY A 150 0.59 4.30 2.24
C GLY A 150 -0.19 3.58 1.14
N HIS A 151 0.52 2.83 0.31
CA HIS A 151 -0.09 2.05 -0.78
C HIS A 151 0.21 0.55 -0.66
N PHE A 152 -0.70 -0.26 -1.20
CA PHE A 152 -0.46 -1.67 -1.51
C PHE A 152 -0.66 -1.91 -3.01
N TRP A 153 0.40 -2.32 -3.71
CA TRP A 153 0.43 -2.47 -5.16
C TRP A 153 0.53 -3.93 -5.55
N VAL A 154 -0.46 -4.43 -6.31
CA VAL A 154 -0.53 -5.83 -6.73
C VAL A 154 -0.58 -5.96 -8.25
N SER A 155 0.52 -6.34 -8.88
CA SER A 155 0.54 -6.62 -10.33
C SER A 155 0.44 -8.11 -10.60
N ALA A 156 -0.25 -8.50 -11.67
CA ALA A 156 0.05 -9.80 -12.28
C ALA A 156 1.39 -9.70 -13.03
N GLU A 157 2.02 -10.84 -13.27
CA GLU A 157 3.13 -10.93 -14.22
C GLU A 157 2.58 -11.34 -15.59
N GLN A 158 2.73 -10.46 -16.58
CA GLN A 158 2.33 -10.71 -17.96
C GLN A 158 3.54 -10.57 -18.87
N HIS A 159 3.83 -11.61 -19.66
CA HIS A 159 5.05 -11.71 -20.47
C HIS A 159 6.33 -11.40 -19.67
N GLY A 160 6.39 -11.84 -18.41
CA GLY A 160 7.54 -11.67 -17.54
C GLY A 160 7.72 -10.26 -16.96
N ALA A 161 6.73 -9.36 -17.07
CA ALA A 161 6.81 -7.99 -16.59
C ALA A 161 5.53 -7.52 -15.87
N VAL A 162 5.58 -6.31 -15.31
CA VAL A 162 4.42 -5.58 -14.76
C VAL A 162 3.35 -5.41 -15.85
N THR A 163 2.06 -5.49 -15.50
CA THR A 163 1.01 -5.34 -16.51
C THR A 163 0.92 -3.90 -17.01
N GLY A 164 0.52 -3.74 -18.28
CA GLY A 164 0.27 -2.42 -18.87
C GLY A 164 -0.76 -1.62 -18.07
N LEU A 165 -1.86 -2.26 -17.65
CA LEU A 165 -2.88 -1.64 -16.81
C LEU A 165 -2.32 -1.10 -15.48
N PHE A 166 -1.44 -1.85 -14.82
CA PHE A 166 -0.84 -1.39 -13.58
C PHE A 166 0.06 -0.18 -13.84
N LYS A 167 0.87 -0.24 -14.90
CA LYS A 167 1.75 0.84 -15.29
C LYS A 167 0.97 2.13 -15.66
N THR A 168 -0.15 2.00 -16.38
CA THR A 168 -1.05 3.12 -16.70
C THR A 168 -1.56 3.82 -15.44
N GLN A 169 -1.94 3.07 -14.40
CA GLN A 169 -2.34 3.68 -13.11
C GLN A 169 -1.22 4.53 -12.51
N ILE A 170 0.00 3.99 -12.41
CA ILE A 170 1.15 4.73 -11.86
C ILE A 170 1.48 5.95 -12.72
N ASP A 171 1.38 5.82 -14.04
CA ASP A 171 1.68 6.91 -14.97
C ASP A 171 0.72 8.10 -14.83
N TRP A 172 -0.52 7.86 -14.42
CA TRP A 172 -1.50 8.90 -14.13
C TRP A 172 -1.24 9.67 -12.83
N ILE A 173 -0.41 9.14 -11.93
CA ILE A 173 -0.04 9.77 -10.66
C ILE A 173 1.21 10.64 -10.89
N PRO A 174 1.11 11.97 -10.84
CA PRO A 174 2.26 12.84 -11.03
C PRO A 174 3.13 12.93 -9.77
N LEU A 175 4.42 13.20 -9.93
CA LEU A 175 5.32 13.56 -8.81
C LEU A 175 5.01 14.95 -8.21
N SER A 176 4.34 15.81 -8.97
CA SER A 176 4.02 17.19 -8.62
C SER A 176 2.68 17.61 -9.17
N GLN A 177 1.85 18.25 -8.35
CA GLN A 177 0.77 19.13 -8.80
C GLN A 177 0.89 20.43 -8.02
N GLY A 178 1.57 21.43 -8.60
CA GLY A 178 1.96 22.63 -7.85
C GLY A 178 2.83 22.29 -6.64
N SER A 179 2.39 22.67 -5.45
CA SER A 179 3.04 22.36 -4.17
C SER A 179 2.77 20.95 -3.64
N VAL A 180 1.74 20.26 -4.15
CA VAL A 180 1.32 18.95 -3.64
C VAL A 180 2.15 17.83 -4.27
N ARG A 181 2.63 16.91 -3.41
CA ARG A 181 3.36 15.70 -3.79
C ARG A 181 2.51 14.46 -3.45
N PRO A 182 1.75 13.90 -4.41
CA PRO A 182 0.76 12.85 -4.13
C PRO A 182 1.34 11.52 -3.64
N THR A 183 2.63 11.25 -3.81
CA THR A 183 3.24 9.97 -3.37
C THR A 183 4.47 10.15 -2.49
N GLN A 184 5.10 11.32 -2.49
CA GLN A 184 6.36 11.54 -1.78
C GLN A 184 6.19 11.27 -0.28
N GLY A 185 7.10 10.48 0.28
CA GLY A 185 7.16 10.19 1.71
C GLY A 185 6.18 9.11 2.17
N ARG A 186 5.23 8.67 1.35
CA ARG A 186 4.26 7.62 1.70
C ARG A 186 4.92 6.24 1.72
N THR A 187 4.39 5.31 2.51
CA THR A 187 4.85 3.92 2.54
C THR A 187 4.29 3.10 1.38
N LEU A 188 4.99 2.05 0.98
CA LEU A 188 4.55 1.18 -0.11
C LEU A 188 4.87 -0.29 0.19
N CYS A 189 3.88 -1.17 0.07
CA CYS A 189 4.09 -2.60 -0.06
C CYS A 189 3.80 -3.05 -1.50
N VAL A 190 4.61 -3.97 -2.03
CA VAL A 190 4.46 -4.51 -3.39
C VAL A 190 4.20 -6.01 -3.33
N ALA A 191 3.31 -6.47 -4.20
CA ALA A 191 3.05 -7.89 -4.40
C ALA A 191 2.86 -8.23 -5.88
N GLN A 192 3.07 -9.50 -6.22
CA GLN A 192 2.72 -10.04 -7.52
C GLN A 192 2.03 -11.39 -7.45
N VAL A 193 1.37 -11.73 -8.55
CA VAL A 193 0.91 -13.09 -8.86
C VAL A 193 1.47 -13.53 -10.21
N SER A 194 1.82 -14.80 -10.36
CA SER A 194 2.16 -15.41 -11.65
C SER A 194 1.30 -16.64 -11.93
N GLY A 195 1.06 -16.91 -13.21
CA GLY A 195 0.38 -18.14 -13.64
C GLY A 195 1.30 -19.37 -13.67
N GLY A 196 2.62 -19.15 -13.70
CA GLY A 196 3.64 -20.21 -13.76
C GLY A 196 4.45 -20.30 -12.47
N SER A 197 5.69 -20.78 -12.60
CA SER A 197 6.66 -20.86 -11.50
C SER A 197 6.92 -19.49 -10.85
N GLN A 198 7.55 -19.53 -9.67
CA GLN A 198 7.86 -18.32 -8.92
C GLN A 198 8.79 -17.40 -9.72
N SER A 199 8.46 -16.11 -9.68
CA SER A 199 9.19 -15.03 -10.32
C SER A 199 9.16 -13.80 -9.41
N PHE A 200 10.04 -12.84 -9.66
CA PHE A 200 10.07 -11.58 -8.93
C PHE A 200 10.14 -10.36 -9.86
N ASN A 201 9.94 -10.55 -11.16
CA ASN A 201 10.15 -9.49 -12.15
C ASN A 201 9.18 -8.32 -11.95
N ALA A 202 7.90 -8.61 -11.70
CA ALA A 202 6.91 -7.58 -11.48
C ALA A 202 7.19 -6.83 -10.17
N VAL A 203 7.42 -7.50 -9.03
CA VAL A 203 7.73 -6.82 -7.76
C VAL A 203 9.04 -6.04 -7.79
N ASN A 204 10.06 -6.52 -8.49
CA ASN A 204 11.32 -5.77 -8.69
C ASN A 204 11.06 -4.46 -9.45
N THR A 205 10.25 -4.53 -10.51
CA THR A 205 9.84 -3.35 -11.27
C THR A 205 9.01 -2.40 -10.41
N LEU A 206 8.04 -2.92 -9.64
CA LEU A 206 7.21 -2.13 -8.74
C LEU A 206 8.04 -1.44 -7.65
N ARG A 207 9.08 -2.09 -7.13
CA ARG A 207 10.01 -1.49 -6.16
C ARG A 207 10.79 -0.33 -6.77
N LEU A 208 11.28 -0.48 -8.01
CA LEU A 208 11.94 0.61 -8.75
C LEU A 208 10.97 1.77 -9.03
N LEU A 209 9.71 1.47 -9.38
CA LEU A 209 8.66 2.47 -9.54
C LEU A 209 8.37 3.18 -8.21
N GLY A 210 8.25 2.46 -7.10
CA GLY A 210 8.05 3.03 -5.77
C GLY A 210 9.15 4.01 -5.38
N ARG A 211 10.42 3.64 -5.64
CA ARG A 211 11.56 4.55 -5.49
C ARG A 211 11.41 5.79 -6.36
N TRP A 212 11.03 5.64 -7.63
CA TRP A 212 10.82 6.76 -8.54
C TRP A 212 9.71 7.70 -8.05
N MET A 213 8.65 7.13 -7.49
CA MET A 213 7.54 7.83 -6.84
C MET A 213 7.88 8.41 -5.46
N ARG A 214 9.15 8.29 -5.02
CA ARG A 214 9.69 8.77 -3.73
C ARG A 214 8.94 8.20 -2.52
N MET A 215 8.51 6.94 -2.62
CA MET A 215 7.84 6.20 -1.56
C MET A 215 8.84 5.37 -0.76
N PHE A 216 8.54 5.12 0.52
CA PHE A 216 9.28 4.18 1.35
C PHE A 216 8.74 2.76 1.11
N VAL A 217 9.38 2.04 0.20
CA VAL A 217 9.00 0.66 -0.11
C VAL A 217 9.46 -0.24 1.03
N VAL A 218 8.53 -0.90 1.71
CA VAL A 218 8.86 -1.81 2.81
C VAL A 218 9.74 -2.97 2.29
N PRO A 219 10.64 -3.51 3.13
CA PRO A 219 11.53 -4.60 2.73
C PRO A 219 10.77 -5.83 2.23
N ASN A 220 9.74 -6.27 2.96
CA ASN A 220 9.01 -7.48 2.64
C ASN A 220 8.12 -7.30 1.40
N GLN A 221 7.88 -8.41 0.69
CA GLN A 221 7.08 -8.44 -0.53
C GLN A 221 6.48 -9.83 -0.73
N SER A 222 5.33 -9.88 -1.41
CA SER A 222 4.65 -11.13 -1.74
C SER A 222 4.79 -11.48 -3.22
N SER A 223 5.14 -12.72 -3.54
CA SER A 223 5.11 -13.24 -4.91
C SER A 223 4.49 -14.62 -4.90
N VAL A 224 3.27 -14.72 -5.42
CA VAL A 224 2.46 -15.93 -5.39
C VAL A 224 2.57 -16.67 -6.74
N PRO A 225 3.31 -17.80 -6.80
CA PRO A 225 3.39 -18.64 -7.99
C PRO A 225 2.10 -19.43 -8.21
N MET A 226 1.88 -19.86 -9.45
CA MET A 226 0.77 -20.73 -9.84
C MET A 226 -0.55 -20.30 -9.19
N ALA A 227 -0.86 -19.00 -9.25
CA ALA A 227 -1.87 -18.38 -8.40
C ALA A 227 -3.26 -19.05 -8.54
N TYR A 228 -3.55 -19.67 -9.67
CA TYR A 228 -4.79 -20.43 -9.88
C TYR A 228 -4.98 -21.63 -8.93
N THR A 229 -3.91 -22.13 -8.30
CA THR A 229 -3.96 -23.21 -7.30
C THR A 229 -4.05 -22.68 -5.86
N GLN A 230 -3.92 -21.37 -5.67
CA GLN A 230 -3.80 -20.74 -4.35
C GLN A 230 -5.11 -20.13 -3.86
N PHE A 231 -6.18 -20.20 -4.66
CA PHE A 231 -7.50 -19.64 -4.32
C PHE A 231 -8.59 -20.70 -4.51
N THR A 232 -9.63 -20.63 -3.68
CA THR A 232 -10.82 -21.47 -3.83
C THR A 232 -11.49 -21.25 -5.20
N PRO A 233 -12.24 -22.25 -5.71
CA PRO A 233 -13.15 -22.11 -6.84
C PRO A 233 -14.09 -20.89 -6.70
N GLU A 234 -14.56 -20.38 -7.85
CA GLU A 234 -15.52 -19.26 -7.87
C GLU A 234 -16.88 -19.66 -7.31
N ASP A 235 -17.31 -20.90 -7.57
CA ASP A 235 -18.64 -21.40 -7.22
C ASP A 235 -18.73 -21.99 -5.81
N GLU A 236 -17.59 -22.13 -5.12
CA GLU A 236 -17.54 -22.63 -3.75
C GLU A 236 -17.90 -21.49 -2.79
N GLY A 237 -19.13 -21.49 -2.26
CA GLY A 237 -19.62 -20.46 -1.34
C GLY A 237 -20.44 -19.34 -2.01
N ALA A 238 -21.59 -19.68 -2.60
CA ALA A 238 -22.54 -18.76 -3.25
C ALA A 238 -23.31 -17.82 -2.30
N GLY A 239 -22.66 -17.34 -1.23
CA GLY A 239 -23.10 -16.23 -0.40
C GLY A 239 -22.02 -15.15 -0.44
N ALA A 240 -22.39 -13.94 -0.88
CA ALA A 240 -21.55 -12.76 -1.09
C ALA A 240 -20.09 -12.90 -0.62
N GLY A 241 -19.20 -13.35 -1.53
CA GLY A 241 -17.76 -13.35 -1.31
C GLY A 241 -17.14 -14.60 -0.66
N ALA A 242 -17.86 -15.72 -0.50
CA ALA A 242 -17.26 -16.95 0.03
C ALA A 242 -16.44 -17.78 -1.00
N GLY A 243 -16.60 -17.54 -2.31
CA GLY A 243 -15.71 -18.06 -3.36
C GLY A 243 -14.47 -17.18 -3.60
N SER A 244 -13.43 -17.74 -4.22
CA SER A 244 -12.18 -17.04 -4.56
C SER A 244 -11.33 -16.53 -3.38
N ARG A 245 -11.29 -17.29 -2.28
CA ARG A 245 -10.50 -16.99 -1.07
C ARG A 245 -9.14 -17.67 -1.11
N MET A 246 -8.12 -17.04 -0.53
CA MET A 246 -6.77 -17.60 -0.52
C MET A 246 -6.66 -18.81 0.42
N LEU A 247 -6.17 -19.92 -0.12
CA LEU A 247 -5.99 -21.17 0.60
C LEU A 247 -4.82 -21.08 1.60
N PRO A 248 -4.82 -21.89 2.67
CA PRO A 248 -3.68 -22.01 3.59
C PRO A 248 -2.39 -22.38 2.87
N SER A 249 -1.39 -21.49 2.93
CA SER A 249 -0.05 -21.73 2.40
C SER A 249 0.94 -20.72 2.97
N SER A 250 2.24 -21.00 2.82
CA SER A 250 3.30 -20.05 3.19
C SER A 250 3.22 -18.73 2.42
N ASN A 251 2.62 -18.72 1.22
CA ASN A 251 2.35 -17.50 0.48
C ASN A 251 1.28 -16.64 1.14
N ARG A 252 0.29 -17.28 1.79
CA ARG A 252 -0.74 -16.59 2.57
C ARG A 252 -0.14 -15.97 3.82
N ASP A 253 0.70 -16.71 4.53
CA ASP A 253 1.40 -16.22 5.71
C ASP A 253 2.31 -15.03 5.33
N ARG A 254 3.05 -15.14 4.22
CA ARG A 254 3.85 -14.04 3.67
C ARG A 254 3.03 -12.79 3.35
N LEU A 255 1.81 -12.94 2.85
CA LEU A 255 0.92 -11.80 2.61
C LEU A 255 0.59 -11.09 3.94
N VAL A 256 0.31 -11.85 5.00
CA VAL A 256 0.05 -11.31 6.34
C VAL A 256 1.26 -10.55 6.86
N ASP A 257 2.47 -11.13 6.76
CA ASP A 257 3.72 -10.46 7.15
C ASP A 257 3.87 -9.10 6.45
N CYS A 258 3.58 -9.05 5.15
CA CYS A 258 3.68 -7.83 4.35
C CYS A 258 2.69 -6.75 4.81
N MET A 259 1.46 -7.14 5.17
CA MET A 259 0.44 -6.19 5.63
C MET A 259 0.74 -5.67 7.04
N GLU A 260 1.19 -6.55 7.94
CA GLU A 260 1.69 -6.14 9.25
C GLU A 260 2.87 -5.17 9.14
N GLU A 261 3.86 -5.51 8.31
CA GLU A 261 5.04 -4.67 8.12
C GLU A 261 4.66 -3.31 7.53
N LEU A 262 3.75 -3.28 6.54
CA LEU A 262 3.23 -2.02 5.99
C LEU A 262 2.60 -1.15 7.07
N VAL A 263 1.77 -1.73 7.95
CA VAL A 263 1.13 -0.98 9.04
C VAL A 263 2.17 -0.45 10.01
N LYS A 264 3.08 -1.30 10.49
CA LYS A 264 4.16 -0.91 11.44
C LYS A 264 5.02 0.22 10.87
N TYR A 265 5.45 0.10 9.61
CA TYR A 265 6.21 1.16 8.93
C TYR A 265 5.39 2.44 8.79
N THR A 266 4.11 2.35 8.45
CA THR A 266 3.28 3.55 8.26
C THR A 266 3.04 4.28 9.58
N VAL A 267 2.84 3.56 10.69
CA VAL A 267 2.76 4.15 12.04
C VAL A 267 4.03 4.95 12.36
N VAL A 268 5.21 4.38 12.10
CA VAL A 268 6.50 5.01 12.40
C VAL A 268 6.77 6.21 11.48
N MET A 269 6.47 6.09 10.18
CA MET A 269 6.89 7.08 9.18
C MET A 269 5.92 8.26 9.06
N ARG A 270 4.60 8.03 9.21
CA ARG A 270 3.55 9.04 8.97
C ARG A 270 3.76 10.35 9.74
N PRO A 271 4.13 10.36 11.04
CA PRO A 271 4.36 11.61 11.78
C PRO A 271 5.52 12.46 11.25
N HIS A 272 6.36 11.90 10.37
CA HIS A 272 7.61 12.50 9.92
C HIS A 272 7.67 12.72 8.40
N PHE A 273 6.56 12.56 7.66
CA PHE A 273 6.55 12.76 6.21
C PHE A 273 7.09 14.12 5.77
N ASP A 274 6.78 15.19 6.50
CA ASP A 274 7.29 16.54 6.21
C ASP A 274 8.80 16.64 6.45
N LEU A 275 9.29 16.04 7.54
CA LEU A 275 10.72 15.99 7.86
C LEU A 275 11.50 15.25 6.77
N PHE A 276 11.01 14.09 6.32
CA PHE A 276 11.62 13.35 5.22
C PHE A 276 11.53 14.08 3.87
N GLY A 277 10.55 14.96 3.72
CA GLY A 277 10.39 15.84 2.56
C GLY A 277 11.35 17.02 2.55
N ASP A 278 11.91 17.42 3.69
CA ASP A 278 12.79 18.59 3.82
C ASP A 278 14.22 18.32 3.33
N ARG A 279 14.44 18.50 2.02
CA ARG A 279 15.72 18.21 1.36
C ARG A 279 16.65 19.43 1.33
N PHE A 280 17.92 19.19 1.65
CA PHE A 280 18.97 20.21 1.58
C PHE A 280 19.04 20.91 0.21
N SER A 281 18.99 20.15 -0.89
CA SER A 281 19.07 20.71 -2.25
C SER A 281 17.88 21.61 -2.57
N GLU A 282 16.67 21.25 -2.14
CA GLU A 282 15.46 22.06 -2.32
C GLU A 282 15.51 23.34 -1.46
N ARG A 283 16.04 23.26 -0.22
CA ARG A 283 16.29 24.45 0.61
C ARG A 283 17.31 25.40 -0.04
N LYS A 284 18.35 24.86 -0.66
CA LYS A 284 19.35 25.66 -1.40
C LYS A 284 18.73 26.37 -2.61
N GLU A 285 17.97 25.64 -3.44
CA GLU A 285 17.31 26.21 -4.62
C GLU A 285 16.32 27.33 -4.24
N LYS A 286 15.55 27.16 -3.16
CA LYS A 286 14.63 28.20 -2.66
C LYS A 286 15.37 29.48 -2.27
N ARG A 287 16.52 29.38 -1.58
CA ARG A 287 17.34 30.54 -1.22
C ARG A 287 17.89 31.25 -2.46
N GLU A 288 18.45 30.50 -3.41
CA GLU A 288 18.98 31.08 -4.65
C GLU A 288 17.89 31.77 -5.49
N LYS A 289 16.68 31.22 -5.53
CA LYS A 289 15.52 31.86 -6.19
C LYS A 289 15.10 33.14 -5.48
N ALA A 290 15.05 33.15 -4.14
CA ALA A 290 14.73 34.34 -3.36
C ALA A 290 15.77 35.46 -3.56
N GLU A 291 17.06 35.12 -3.52
CA GLU A 291 18.15 36.08 -3.77
C GLU A 291 18.09 36.67 -5.19
N LYS A 292 17.74 35.86 -6.20
CA LYS A 292 17.56 36.36 -7.58
C LYS A 292 16.35 37.27 -7.71
N ALA A 293 15.22 36.94 -7.06
CA ALA A 293 14.03 37.77 -7.08
C ALA A 293 14.27 39.13 -6.42
N GLU A 294 14.95 39.15 -5.27
CA GLU A 294 15.30 40.39 -4.56
C GLU A 294 16.22 41.30 -5.40
N LYS A 295 17.19 40.71 -6.11
CA LYS A 295 18.05 41.45 -7.04
C LYS A 295 17.27 42.02 -8.21
N ALA A 296 16.32 41.27 -8.78
CA ALA A 296 15.50 41.74 -9.89
C ALA A 296 14.60 42.92 -9.47
N GLU A 297 13.96 42.86 -8.30
CA GLU A 297 13.15 43.97 -7.77
C GLU A 297 13.98 45.23 -7.52
N LYS A 298 15.21 45.09 -7.02
CA LYS A 298 16.13 46.23 -6.84
C LYS A 298 16.52 46.87 -8.17
N THR A 299 16.77 46.08 -9.21
CA THR A 299 17.10 46.61 -10.55
C THR A 299 15.94 47.36 -11.18
N VAL A 300 14.70 46.88 -11.05
CA VAL A 300 13.51 47.58 -11.57
C VAL A 300 13.31 48.92 -10.87
N LYS A 301 13.44 48.98 -9.53
CA LYS A 301 13.32 50.22 -8.78
C LYS A 301 14.40 51.26 -9.11
N ILE A 302 15.60 50.82 -9.51
CA ILE A 302 16.68 51.72 -9.95
C ILE A 302 16.41 52.25 -11.37
N ALA A 303 15.73 51.48 -12.23
CA ALA A 303 15.40 51.90 -13.60
C ALA A 303 14.18 52.84 -13.69
N GLU A 304 13.37 52.92 -12.64
CA GLU A 304 12.20 53.82 -12.53
C GLU A 304 12.52 55.19 -11.90
N ILE A 305 13.78 55.42 -11.51
CA ILE A 305 14.31 56.68 -10.98
C ILE A 305 15.18 57.34 -12.06
#